data_AF-A0A1S9LZZ5-F1
#
_entry.id   AF-A0A1S9LZZ5-F1
#
_cell.length_a   1.000
_cell.length_b   1.000
_cell.length_c   1.000
_cell.angle_alpha   90.00
_cell.angle_beta   90.00
_cell.angle_gamma   90.00
#
_symmetry.space_group_name_H-M   'P 1'
#
loop_
_entity.id
_entity.type
_entity.pdbx_description
1 polymer ?
#
loop_
_entity_poly.entity_id
_entity_poly.type
_entity_poly.pdbx_seq_one_letter_code
_entity_poly.pdbx_strand_id
1 'polypeptide(L)'
;MQPIYLIEKFVFLKPFLYISKEKIINYANHKKISFLEDETNQNDHYARNRIRKFVIPYLQKEHNFLKNIYKFHIQLTEIYQLVKEQTNLFLKYHCHQQGAKEA
;
A
#
# COMPACT_ATOMS: atom_id res chain seq x y z
N MET A 1 -3.94 -0.99 -0.69
CA MET A 1 -3.03 -0.25 0.17
C MET A 1 -3.87 -0.02 1.37
N GLN A 2 -3.72 -0.93 2.33
CA GLN A 2 -4.54 -0.87 3.52
C GLN A 2 -3.97 0.21 4.45
N PRO A 3 -4.79 1.17 4.89
CA PRO A 3 -4.36 2.24 5.79
C PRO A 3 -4.02 1.70 7.18
N ILE A 4 -4.56 0.53 7.52
CA ILE A 4 -4.33 -0.21 8.76
C ILE A 4 -3.77 -1.58 8.38
N TYR A 5 -2.72 -2.01 9.05
CA TYR A 5 -2.17 -3.34 8.90
C TYR A 5 -1.97 -3.97 10.28
N LEU A 6 -2.50 -5.16 10.47
CA LEU A 6 -2.45 -5.90 11.74
C LEU A 6 -1.37 -6.98 11.62
N ILE A 7 -0.42 -6.98 12.55
CA ILE A 7 0.59 -8.04 12.69
C ILE A 7 0.58 -8.49 14.15
N GLU A 8 0.11 -9.71 14.39
CA GLU A 8 0.04 -10.28 15.74
C GLU A 8 -0.66 -9.34 16.74
N LYS A 9 0.12 -8.72 17.65
CA LYS A 9 -0.35 -7.79 18.68
C LYS A 9 -0.21 -6.31 18.29
N PHE A 10 0.29 -6.01 17.10
CA PHE A 10 0.59 -4.65 16.65
C PHE A 10 -0.38 -4.18 15.57
N VAL A 11 -0.71 -2.89 15.66
CA VAL A 11 -1.50 -2.16 14.67
C VAL A 11 -0.61 -1.11 14.02
N PHE A 12 -0.35 -1.26 12.73
CA PHE A 12 0.40 -0.30 11.93
C PHE A 12 -0.58 0.64 11.22
N LEU A 13 -0.55 1.91 11.61
CA LEU A 13 -1.34 2.96 10.98
C LEU A 13 -0.51 3.72 9.94
N LYS A 14 -1.12 4.00 8.79
CA LYS A 14 -0.52 4.79 7.70
C LYS A 14 -1.30 6.09 7.49
N PRO A 15 -1.26 7.04 8.45
CA PRO A 15 -2.10 8.25 8.41
C PRO A 15 -1.83 9.14 7.19
N PHE A 16 -0.61 9.11 6.64
CA PHE A 16 -0.23 9.90 5.47
C PHE A 16 -0.39 9.17 4.13
N LEU A 17 -1.02 7.99 4.10
CA LEU A 17 -1.11 7.15 2.91
C LEU A 17 -1.74 7.87 1.71
N TYR A 18 -2.75 8.71 1.95
CA TYR A 18 -3.50 9.43 0.92
C TYR A 18 -3.12 10.91 0.80
N ILE A 19 -2.04 11.34 1.45
CA ILE A 19 -1.54 12.72 1.39
C ILE A 19 -0.31 12.76 0.50
N SER A 20 -0.28 13.67 -0.47
CA SER A 20 0.88 13.83 -1.34
C SER A 20 2.09 14.35 -0.55
N LYS A 21 3.30 13.95 -0.96
CA LYS A 21 4.55 14.44 -0.36
C LYS A 21 4.63 15.97 -0.39
N GLU A 22 4.19 16.58 -1.48
CA GLU A 22 4.13 18.04 -1.64
C GLU A 22 3.26 18.70 -0.55
N LYS A 23 2.07 18.17 -0.27
CA LYS A 23 1.20 18.69 0.80
C LYS A 23 1.86 18.60 2.17
N ILE A 24 2.59 17.52 2.45
CA ILE A 24 3.30 17.33 3.72
C ILE A 24 4.43 18.36 3.86
N ILE A 25 5.23 18.56 2.81
CA ILE A 25 6.33 19.54 2.80
C ILE A 25 5.77 20.97 2.94
N ASN A 26 4.74 21.32 2.17
CA ASN A 26 4.12 22.65 2.22
C ASN A 26 3.56 22.94 3.62
N TYR A 27 2.93 21.96 4.26
CA TYR A 27 2.46 22.08 5.62
C TYR A 27 3.60 22.32 6.61
N ALA A 28 4.68 21.53 6.52
CA ALA A 28 5.86 21.68 7.37
C ALA A 28 6.47 23.09 7.22
N ASN A 29 6.65 23.56 5.98
CA ASN A 29 7.17 24.89 5.69
C ASN A 29 6.27 26.00 6.26
N HIS A 30 4.97 25.92 6.01
CA HIS A 30 4.00 26.91 6.50
C HIS A 30 3.94 26.96 8.03
N LYS A 31 4.09 25.81 8.70
CA LYS A 31 4.13 25.70 10.16
C LYS A 31 5.53 25.89 10.75
N LYS A 32 6.55 26.15 9.92
CA LYS A 32 7.96 26.29 10.32
C LYS A 32 8.46 25.09 11.13
N ILE A 33 8.05 23.88 10.74
CA ILE A 33 8.51 22.63 11.33
C ILE A 33 9.86 22.28 10.70
N SER A 34 10.92 22.32 11.49
CA SER A 34 12.25 21.87 11.05
C SER A 34 12.26 20.35 10.86
N PHE A 35 12.81 19.89 9.73
CA PHE A 35 13.05 18.48 9.44
C PHE A 35 14.39 18.30 8.74
N LEU A 36 14.96 17.09 8.83
CA LEU A 36 16.20 16.71 8.17
C LEU A 36 15.88 15.91 6.90
N GLU A 37 16.60 16.19 5.81
CA GLU A 37 16.57 15.32 4.65
C GLU A 37 17.57 14.19 4.81
N ASP A 38 17.08 12.95 4.76
CA ASP A 38 17.93 11.76 4.75
C ASP A 38 18.72 11.68 3.44
N GLU A 39 20.05 11.64 3.54
CA GLU A 39 21.00 11.56 2.44
C GLU A 39 20.78 10.33 1.53
N THR A 40 20.28 9.22 2.10
CA THR A 40 19.98 8.00 1.35
C THR A 40 18.80 8.17 0.39
N ASN A 41 18.00 9.23 0.53
CA ASN A 41 16.97 9.59 -0.46
C ASN A 41 17.58 9.88 -1.83
N GLN A 42 18.87 10.21 -1.91
CA GLN A 42 19.58 10.44 -3.15
C GLN A 42 20.22 9.19 -3.75
N ASN A 43 20.22 8.08 -3.03
CA ASN A 43 20.81 6.83 -3.46
C ASN A 43 19.85 6.05 -4.38
N ASP A 44 20.36 5.48 -5.47
CA ASP A 44 19.62 4.68 -6.45
C ASP A 44 19.95 3.16 -6.39
N HIS A 45 20.76 2.72 -5.42
CA HIS A 45 21.09 1.31 -5.22
C HIS A 45 19.83 0.44 -5.02
N TYR A 46 18.83 0.95 -4.30
CA TYR A 46 17.57 0.24 -4.09
C TYR A 46 16.60 0.38 -5.26
N ALA A 47 16.04 -0.74 -5.72
CA ALA A 47 15.03 -0.76 -6.80
C ALA A 47 13.87 0.20 -6.54
N ARG A 48 13.39 0.28 -5.29
CA ARG A 48 12.36 1.25 -4.86
C ARG A 48 12.76 2.70 -5.17
N ASN A 49 14.01 3.07 -4.90
CA ASN A 49 14.49 4.43 -5.14
C ASN A 49 14.58 4.72 -6.64
N ARG A 50 15.04 3.77 -7.45
CA ARG A 50 15.02 3.90 -8.93
C ARG A 50 13.61 4.09 -9.47
N ILE A 51 12.65 3.28 -9.00
CA ILE A 51 11.25 3.40 -9.39
C ILE A 51 10.72 4.80 -9.05
N ARG A 52 10.97 5.28 -7.83
CA ARG A 52 10.55 6.63 -7.39
C ARG A 52 11.21 7.75 -8.19
N LYS A 53 12.51 7.64 -8.49
CA LYS A 53 13.30 8.71 -9.11
C LYS A 53 13.14 8.79 -10.62
N PHE A 54 13.04 7.65 -11.30
CA PHE A 54 13.09 7.59 -12.76
C PHE A 54 11.77 7.14 -13.36
N VAL A 55 11.19 6.05 -12.85
CA VAL A 55 10.01 5.43 -13.46
C VAL A 55 8.73 6.22 -13.17
N ILE A 56 8.46 6.55 -11.90
CA ILE A 56 7.25 7.28 -11.51
C ILE A 56 7.18 8.65 -12.19
N PRO A 57 8.24 9.48 -12.20
CA PRO A 57 8.17 10.79 -12.85
C PRO A 57 8.01 10.71 -14.36
N TYR A 58 8.59 9.69 -15.00
CA TYR A 58 8.38 9.43 -16.42
C TYR A 58 6.90 9.10 -16.70
N LEU A 59 6.32 8.16 -15.95
CA LEU A 59 4.93 7.75 -16.12
C LEU A 59 3.92 8.84 -15.74
N GLN A 60 4.26 9.74 -14.82
CA GLN A 60 3.43 10.89 -14.46
C GLN A 60 3.26 11.89 -15.61
N LYS A 61 4.09 11.83 -16.66
CA LYS A 61 3.90 12.63 -17.88
C LYS A 61 2.71 12.15 -18.70
N GLU A 62 2.30 10.89 -18.52
CA GLU A 62 1.12 10.33 -19.18
C GLU A 62 -0.17 10.87 -18.56
N HIS A 63 -1.18 11.10 -19.41
CA HIS A 63 -2.43 11.70 -18.98
C HIS A 63 -3.15 10.82 -17.92
N ASN A 64 -3.52 11.43 -16.80
CA ASN A 64 -4.24 10.79 -15.69
C ASN A 64 -3.55 9.58 -15.03
N PHE A 65 -2.24 9.38 -15.21
CA PHE A 65 -1.53 8.19 -14.70
C PHE A 65 -1.79 7.90 -13.21
N LEU A 66 -1.62 8.91 -12.34
CA LEU A 66 -1.84 8.74 -10.90
C LEU A 66 -3.28 8.37 -10.55
N LYS A 67 -4.26 8.97 -11.24
CA LYS A 67 -5.69 8.68 -11.07
C LYS A 67 -6.00 7.25 -11.51
N ASN A 68 -5.40 6.81 -12.62
CA ASN A 68 -5.59 5.47 -13.16
C ASN A 68 -4.96 4.41 -12.25
N ILE A 69 -3.74 4.63 -11.76
CA ILE A 69 -3.12 3.74 -10.76
C ILE A 69 -3.96 3.66 -9.49
N TYR A 70 -4.49 4.77 -9.00
CA TYR A 70 -5.35 4.76 -7.81
C TYR A 70 -6.63 3.94 -8.03
N LYS A 71 -7.29 4.10 -9.17
CA LYS A 71 -8.46 3.30 -9.53
C LYS A 71 -8.13 1.81 -9.66
N PHE A 72 -7.07 1.48 -10.40
CA PHE A 72 -6.59 0.12 -10.56
C PHE A 72 -6.27 -0.53 -9.21
N HIS A 73 -5.67 0.26 -8.31
CA HIS A 73 -5.35 -0.16 -6.97
C HIS A 73 -6.59 -0.53 -6.14
N ILE A 74 -7.66 0.27 -6.21
CA ILE A 74 -8.93 -0.03 -5.54
C ILE A 74 -9.51 -1.34 -6.08
N GLN A 75 -9.63 -1.45 -7.40
CA GLN A 75 -10.19 -2.63 -8.07
C GLN A 75 -9.43 -3.90 -7.67
N LEU A 76 -8.09 -3.89 -7.71
CA LEU A 76 -7.29 -5.02 -7.28
C LEU A 76 -7.51 -5.40 -5.81
N THR A 77 -7.74 -4.41 -4.95
CA THR A 77 -7.98 -4.66 -3.51
C THR A 77 -9.34 -5.33 -3.30
N GLU A 78 -10.37 -4.86 -4.00
CA GLU A 78 -11.71 -5.44 -3.96
C GLU A 78 -11.70 -6.88 -4.48
N ILE A 79 -11.06 -7.11 -5.63
CA ILE A 79 -10.90 -8.45 -6.22
C ILE A 79 -10.16 -9.38 -5.25
N TYR A 80 -9.05 -8.93 -4.68
CA TYR A 80 -8.30 -9.73 -3.71
C TYR A 80 -9.16 -10.12 -2.50
N GLN A 81 -9.95 -9.19 -1.98
CA GLN A 81 -10.83 -9.44 -0.84
C GLN A 81 -11.90 -10.48 -1.19
N LEU A 82 -12.53 -10.36 -2.36
CA LEU A 82 -13.49 -11.34 -2.86
C LEU A 82 -12.87 -12.74 -2.97
N VAL A 83 -11.71 -12.85 -3.63
CA VAL A 83 -11.01 -14.14 -3.80
C VAL A 83 -10.68 -14.75 -2.44
N LYS A 84 -10.21 -13.93 -1.49
CA LYS A 84 -9.89 -14.37 -0.13
C LYS A 84 -11.13 -14.89 0.61
N GLU A 85 -12.25 -14.18 0.52
CA GLU A 85 -13.51 -14.60 1.15
C GLU A 85 -14.01 -15.92 0.58
N GLN A 86 -14.02 -16.05 -0.76
CA GLN A 86 -14.41 -17.29 -1.43
C GLN A 86 -13.49 -18.45 -1.06
N THR A 87 -12.18 -18.21 -1.00
CA THR A 87 -11.19 -19.23 -0.57
C THR A 87 -11.46 -19.68 0.86
N ASN A 88 -11.73 -18.75 1.78
CA ASN A 88 -12.03 -19.10 3.18
C ASN A 88 -13.34 -19.89 3.32
N LEU A 89 -14.37 -19.53 2.54
CA LEU A 89 -15.62 -20.29 2.50
C LEU A 89 -15.35 -21.72 1.99
N PHE A 90 -14.64 -21.87 0.87
CA PHE A 90 -14.28 -23.17 0.33
C PHE A 90 -13.54 -24.04 1.36
N LEU A 91 -12.51 -23.49 2.01
CA LEU A 91 -11.76 -24.20 3.05
C LEU A 91 -12.66 -24.59 4.24
N LYS A 92 -13.55 -23.70 4.68
CA LYS A 92 -14.47 -23.99 5.78
C LYS A 92 -15.43 -25.14 5.45
N TYR A 93 -15.99 -25.18 4.23
CA TYR A 93 -16.96 -26.21 3.85
C TYR A 93 -16.30 -27.54 3.49
N HIS A 94 -15.11 -27.53 2.88
CA HIS A 94 -14.49 -28.74 2.32
C HIS A 94 -13.33 -29.31 3.15
N CYS A 95 -12.67 -28.52 3.99
CA CYS A 95 -11.52 -29.00 4.79
C CYS A 95 -11.87 -29.30 6.26
N HIS A 96 -12.91 -28.69 6.84
CA HIS A 96 -13.31 -29.01 8.23
C HIS A 96 -14.15 -30.29 8.40
N GLN A 97 -14.63 -30.93 7.32
CA GLN A 97 -15.41 -32.17 7.41
C GLN A 97 -14.58 -33.47 7.42
N GLN A 98 -13.24 -33.40 7.32
CA GLN A 98 -12.39 -34.60 7.33
C GLN A 98 -11.84 -34.99 8.71
N GLY A 99 -12.11 -34.22 9.77
CA GLY A 99 -11.59 -34.48 11.12
C GLY A 99 -12.55 -35.14 12.12
N ALA A 100 -13.75 -35.56 11.71
CA ALA A 100 -14.78 -36.08 12.63
C ALA A 100 -15.25 -37.51 12.32
N LYS A 101 -14.47 -38.29 11.56
CA LYS A 101 -14.78 -39.70 11.24
C LYS A 101 -13.77 -40.73 11.76
N GLU A 102 -12.83 -40.31 12.60
CA GLU A 102 -11.89 -41.23 13.26
C GLU A 102 -11.89 -40.97 14.77
N ALA A 103 -12.91 -41.51 15.44
CA ALA A 103 -12.94 -41.81 16.87
C ALA A 103 -13.90 -42.97 17.12
#